data_AF-E4U6B4-F1
#
_entry.id   AF-E4U6B4-F1
#
_cell.length_a   1.000
_cell.length_b   1.000
_cell.length_c   1.000
_cell.angle_alpha   90.00
_cell.angle_beta   90.00
_cell.angle_gamma   90.00
#
_symmetry.space_group_name_H-M   'P 1'
#
loop_
_entity.id
_entity.type
_entity.pdbx_description
1 polymer ?
#
loop_
_entity_poly.entity_id
_entity_poly.type
_entity_poly.pdbx_seq_one_letter_code
_entity_poly.pdbx_strand_id
1 'polypeptide(L)'
;MNPHARARRLAAGEAPVYVATRLYDPSGRYLGARLERGCVRGLRAGLNALGLEGREPLTFLPFRDSNSALQGVPADGFSRAIYDLDRDHIERGFALLAPLGDLQADSGVAFEVGYAAGVGTPAVLLWLNFFVLRYDGTEEVLTAPPLLGRLAARIENLGRFDLSLRFDGREDYLRRTAAALDEAEAAVAGLCRELVLRPHDPPPPSAAAPEAGRVHLEFGGGQFEVQRCWAARMRTELERAGFAVSVSRRYEGAGPLRERAAADLEAAAASELVVTLADGPDVDGETAALQGYVRGLGRKVLLYSSGRRRIYTGPEYDNRHNLMLLYSADRTVHRLDEVAPAVRALLG
;
A
#
# COMPACT_ATOMS: atom_id res chain seq x y z
N MET A 1 -20.27 -8.91 4.90
CA MET A 1 -21.05 -9.33 3.70
C MET A 1 -21.03 -10.85 3.63
N ASN A 2 -22.12 -11.54 3.25
CA ASN A 2 -22.13 -13.01 3.12
C ASN A 2 -21.00 -13.46 2.16
N PRO A 3 -20.10 -14.39 2.54
CA PRO A 3 -19.06 -14.95 1.67
C PRO A 3 -19.56 -15.35 0.28
N HIS A 4 -20.74 -15.96 0.22
CA HIS A 4 -21.36 -16.38 -1.03
C HIS A 4 -21.79 -15.20 -1.92
N ALA A 5 -22.14 -14.05 -1.33
CA ALA A 5 -22.45 -12.84 -2.08
C ALA A 5 -21.20 -12.20 -2.70
N ARG A 6 -20.08 -12.17 -1.95
CA ARG A 6 -18.78 -11.70 -2.48
C ARG A 6 -18.31 -12.56 -3.65
N ALA A 7 -18.38 -13.89 -3.50
CA ALA A 7 -18.01 -14.82 -4.56
C ALA A 7 -18.88 -14.68 -5.82
N ARG A 8 -20.19 -14.40 -5.68
CA ARG A 8 -21.07 -14.11 -6.83
C ARG A 8 -20.71 -12.83 -7.56
N ARG A 9 -20.37 -11.75 -6.84
CA ARG A 9 -19.90 -10.49 -7.45
C ARG A 9 -18.60 -10.70 -8.22
N LEU A 10 -17.65 -11.46 -7.65
CA LEU A 10 -16.44 -11.87 -8.36
C LEU A 10 -16.78 -12.69 -9.62
N ALA A 11 -17.67 -13.67 -9.52
CA ALA A 11 -18.10 -14.50 -10.65
C ALA A 11 -18.78 -13.68 -11.76
N ALA A 12 -19.43 -12.57 -11.41
CA ALA A 12 -20.04 -11.66 -12.37
C ALA A 12 -19.06 -10.65 -13.00
N GLY A 13 -17.79 -10.61 -12.56
CA GLY A 13 -16.80 -9.60 -12.98
C GLY A 13 -16.97 -8.23 -12.31
N GLU A 14 -17.80 -8.14 -11.27
CA GLU A 14 -18.15 -6.88 -10.59
C GLU A 14 -17.23 -6.52 -9.42
N ALA A 15 -16.41 -7.49 -8.99
CA ALA A 15 -15.47 -7.36 -7.89
C ALA A 15 -14.18 -8.12 -8.26
N PRO A 16 -13.39 -7.66 -9.24
CA PRO A 16 -12.13 -8.31 -9.57
C PRO A 16 -11.17 -8.27 -8.37
N VAL A 17 -10.20 -9.17 -8.35
CA VAL A 17 -9.05 -9.06 -7.44
C VAL A 17 -8.07 -8.03 -8.00
N TYR A 18 -7.74 -7.03 -7.20
CA TYR A 18 -6.73 -6.04 -7.54
C TYR A 18 -5.34 -6.64 -7.32
N VAL A 19 -4.54 -6.78 -8.38
CA VAL A 19 -3.18 -7.32 -8.30
C VAL A 19 -2.21 -6.14 -8.42
N ALA A 20 -1.78 -5.60 -7.28
CA ALA A 20 -0.82 -4.51 -7.26
C ALA A 20 0.50 -4.94 -7.91
N THR A 21 1.22 -4.00 -8.52
CA THR A 21 2.48 -4.32 -9.20
C THR A 21 3.40 -3.09 -9.25
N ARG A 22 4.71 -3.36 -9.21
CA ARG A 22 5.73 -2.35 -9.47
C ARG A 22 5.84 -2.12 -10.97
N LEU A 23 5.52 -0.90 -11.41
CA LEU A 23 5.27 -0.60 -12.82
C LEU A 23 6.50 -0.15 -13.60
N TYR A 24 7.46 0.50 -12.93
CA TYR A 24 8.50 1.26 -13.61
C TYR A 24 9.64 0.39 -14.17
N ASP A 25 9.86 -0.80 -13.62
CA ASP A 25 10.92 -1.69 -14.08
C ASP A 25 10.36 -2.97 -14.75
N PRO A 26 11.09 -3.58 -15.70
CA PRO A 26 10.64 -4.78 -16.38
C PRO A 26 10.40 -5.99 -15.46
N SER A 27 11.16 -6.10 -14.37
CA SER A 27 11.03 -7.24 -13.45
C SER A 27 9.75 -7.16 -12.63
N GLY A 28 9.37 -5.97 -12.17
CA GLY A 28 8.10 -5.71 -11.49
C GLY A 28 6.89 -6.03 -12.37
N ARG A 29 6.91 -5.60 -13.63
CA ARG A 29 5.83 -5.91 -14.60
C ARG A 29 5.75 -7.39 -14.93
N TYR A 30 6.89 -8.04 -15.15
CA TYR A 30 6.94 -9.48 -15.42
C TYR A 30 6.41 -10.27 -14.21
N LEU A 31 6.86 -9.95 -13.01
CA LEU A 31 6.37 -10.54 -11.77
C LEU A 31 4.87 -10.32 -11.59
N GLY A 32 4.37 -9.09 -11.78
CA GLY A 32 2.94 -8.78 -11.70
C GLY A 32 2.08 -9.66 -12.61
N ALA A 33 2.48 -9.80 -13.88
CA ALA A 33 1.79 -10.67 -14.84
C ALA A 33 1.84 -12.16 -14.44
N ARG A 34 2.94 -12.62 -13.86
CA ARG A 34 3.08 -14.00 -13.35
C ARG A 34 2.15 -14.26 -12.16
N LEU A 35 2.12 -13.34 -11.19
CA LEU A 35 1.25 -13.46 -10.02
C LEU A 35 -0.23 -13.37 -10.40
N GLU A 36 -0.60 -12.49 -11.34
CA GLU A 36 -1.95 -12.41 -11.88
C GLU A 36 -2.37 -13.72 -12.54
N ARG A 37 -1.51 -14.35 -13.34
CA ARG A 37 -1.80 -15.66 -13.94
C ARG A 37 -2.09 -16.72 -12.89
N GLY A 38 -1.30 -16.75 -11.82
CA GLY A 38 -1.57 -17.59 -10.65
C GLY A 38 -2.93 -17.25 -10.02
N CYS A 39 -3.21 -15.97 -9.84
CA CYS A 39 -4.46 -15.45 -9.28
C CYS A 39 -5.67 -15.94 -10.08
N VAL A 40 -5.74 -15.66 -11.38
CA VAL A 40 -6.84 -16.08 -12.27
C VAL A 40 -7.07 -17.60 -12.20
N ARG A 41 -5.99 -18.41 -12.24
CA ARG A 41 -6.08 -19.87 -12.11
C ARG A 41 -6.72 -20.28 -10.77
N GLY A 42 -6.29 -19.65 -9.68
CA GLY A 42 -6.84 -19.89 -8.34
C GLY A 42 -8.31 -19.47 -8.20
N LEU A 43 -8.65 -18.27 -8.67
CA LEU A 43 -10.01 -17.73 -8.63
C LEU A 43 -10.98 -18.63 -9.39
N ARG A 44 -10.64 -19.03 -10.63
CA ARG A 44 -11.46 -19.97 -11.42
C ARG A 44 -11.65 -21.30 -10.71
N ALA A 45 -10.58 -21.87 -10.15
CA ALA A 45 -10.68 -23.12 -9.39
C ALA A 45 -11.58 -22.98 -8.14
N GLY A 46 -11.51 -21.84 -7.46
CA GLY A 46 -12.38 -21.51 -6.32
C GLY A 46 -13.84 -21.36 -6.72
N LEU A 47 -14.13 -20.60 -7.77
CA LEU A 47 -15.48 -20.37 -8.28
C LEU A 47 -16.12 -21.68 -8.77
N ASN A 48 -15.38 -22.49 -9.53
CA ASN A 48 -15.85 -23.79 -9.99
C ASN A 48 -16.21 -24.73 -8.81
N ALA A 49 -15.42 -24.70 -7.73
CA ALA A 49 -15.71 -25.48 -6.53
C ALA A 49 -16.97 -24.99 -5.77
N LEU A 50 -17.40 -23.75 -6.00
CA LEU A 50 -18.68 -23.20 -5.54
C LEU A 50 -19.83 -23.37 -6.56
N GLY A 51 -19.57 -24.00 -7.71
CA GLY A 51 -20.55 -24.13 -8.80
C GLY A 51 -20.86 -22.81 -9.52
N LEU A 52 -19.94 -21.85 -9.47
CA LEU A 52 -20.06 -20.55 -10.13
C LEU A 52 -19.15 -20.49 -11.37
N GLU A 53 -19.68 -19.96 -12.47
CA GLU A 53 -18.89 -19.66 -13.67
C GLU A 53 -18.34 -18.23 -13.57
N GLY A 54 -17.02 -18.06 -13.67
CA GLY A 54 -16.37 -16.76 -13.59
C GLY A 54 -16.34 -16.02 -14.93
N ARG A 55 -17.04 -14.90 -15.01
CA ARG A 55 -16.97 -13.94 -16.12
C ARG A 55 -15.79 -13.00 -15.93
N GLU A 56 -15.15 -12.63 -17.03
CA GLU A 56 -14.08 -11.63 -17.00
C GLU A 56 -14.65 -10.21 -16.81
N PRO A 57 -13.89 -9.30 -16.17
CA PRO A 57 -12.55 -9.52 -15.61
C PRO A 57 -12.59 -10.15 -14.21
N LEU A 58 -11.76 -11.18 -13.97
CA LEU A 58 -11.55 -11.74 -12.62
C LEU A 58 -10.46 -11.00 -11.83
N THR A 59 -9.56 -10.33 -12.54
CA THR A 59 -8.45 -9.55 -11.97
C THR A 59 -8.42 -8.16 -12.57
N PHE A 60 -7.82 -7.22 -11.84
CA PHE A 60 -7.40 -5.93 -12.34
C PHE A 60 -5.90 -5.76 -12.09
N LEU A 61 -5.14 -5.49 -13.14
CA LEU A 61 -3.71 -5.23 -13.10
C LEU A 61 -3.49 -3.74 -13.49
N PRO A 62 -3.08 -2.88 -12.53
CA PRO A 62 -2.87 -1.47 -12.79
C PRO A 62 -1.84 -1.26 -13.89
N PHE A 63 -1.88 -0.09 -14.52
CA PHE A 63 -1.14 0.28 -15.74
C PHE A 63 -1.59 -0.47 -17.00
N ARG A 64 -1.63 -1.80 -17.00
CA ARG A 64 -2.14 -2.55 -18.16
C ARG A 64 -3.60 -2.19 -18.41
N ASP A 65 -4.42 -2.34 -17.37
CA ASP A 65 -5.86 -2.12 -17.48
C ASP A 65 -6.18 -0.63 -17.41
N SER A 66 -5.44 0.14 -16.60
CA SER A 66 -5.62 1.60 -16.51
C SER A 66 -5.30 2.32 -17.82
N ASN A 67 -4.15 2.06 -18.44
CA ASN A 67 -3.80 2.74 -19.70
C ASN A 67 -4.69 2.29 -20.86
N SER A 68 -5.14 1.04 -20.86
CA SER A 68 -6.07 0.54 -21.89
C SER A 68 -7.44 1.22 -21.76
N ALA A 69 -7.91 1.47 -20.54
CA ALA A 69 -9.18 2.15 -20.27
C ALA A 69 -9.12 3.67 -20.52
N LEU A 70 -7.93 4.27 -20.48
CA LEU A 70 -7.72 5.72 -20.57
C LEU A 70 -7.19 6.16 -21.95
N GLN A 71 -7.34 5.33 -22.99
CA GLN A 71 -7.01 5.72 -24.36
C GLN A 71 -7.79 6.98 -24.77
N GLY A 72 -7.06 8.03 -25.17
CA GLY A 72 -7.64 9.32 -25.59
C GLY A 72 -7.88 10.34 -24.46
N VAL A 73 -7.53 10.01 -23.20
CA VAL A 73 -7.54 10.98 -22.11
C VAL A 73 -6.42 12.02 -22.32
N PRO A 74 -6.70 13.32 -22.18
CA PRO A 74 -5.67 14.37 -22.26
C PRO A 74 -4.53 14.20 -21.25
N ALA A 75 -3.32 14.62 -21.64
CA ALA A 75 -2.10 14.44 -20.85
C ALA A 75 -2.18 15.06 -19.44
N ASP A 76 -2.83 16.22 -19.30
CA ASP A 76 -3.00 16.94 -18.03
C ASP A 76 -3.95 16.23 -17.03
N GLY A 77 -4.88 15.41 -17.53
CA GLY A 77 -5.79 14.61 -16.73
C GLY A 77 -5.34 13.16 -16.51
N PHE A 78 -4.35 12.68 -17.28
CA PHE A 78 -4.04 11.25 -17.38
C PHE A 78 -3.65 10.61 -16.04
N SER A 79 -2.68 11.19 -15.34
CA SER A 79 -2.21 10.63 -14.06
C SER A 79 -3.30 10.65 -12.96
N ARG A 80 -4.19 11.66 -12.98
CA ARG A 80 -5.35 11.71 -12.06
C ARG A 80 -6.37 10.63 -12.41
N ALA A 81 -6.63 10.41 -13.69
CA ALA A 81 -7.56 9.38 -14.13
C ALA A 81 -7.08 7.97 -13.77
N ILE A 82 -5.75 7.71 -13.80
CA ILE A 82 -5.18 6.46 -13.27
C ILE A 82 -5.48 6.33 -11.77
N TYR A 83 -5.19 7.36 -10.99
CA TYR A 83 -5.47 7.37 -9.54
C TYR A 83 -6.93 7.03 -9.23
N ASP A 84 -7.87 7.72 -9.89
CA ASP A 84 -9.30 7.52 -9.66
C ASP A 84 -9.75 6.11 -10.07
N LEU A 85 -9.23 5.58 -11.19
CA LEU A 85 -9.56 4.23 -11.64
C LEU A 85 -9.02 3.15 -10.68
N ASP A 86 -7.78 3.28 -10.23
CA ASP A 86 -7.16 2.33 -9.31
C ASP A 86 -7.89 2.35 -7.96
N ARG A 87 -8.25 3.54 -7.45
CA ARG A 87 -9.08 3.72 -6.25
C ARG A 87 -10.42 2.99 -6.37
N ASP A 88 -11.15 3.23 -7.44
CA ASP A 88 -12.47 2.64 -7.67
C ASP A 88 -12.39 1.10 -7.75
N HIS A 89 -11.32 0.54 -8.33
CA HIS A 89 -11.10 -0.91 -8.38
C HIS A 89 -10.78 -1.51 -7.02
N ILE A 90 -10.02 -0.80 -6.18
CA ILE A 90 -9.73 -1.26 -4.82
C ILE A 90 -11.01 -1.24 -3.96
N GLU A 91 -11.83 -0.19 -4.04
CA GLU A 91 -13.08 -0.06 -3.27
C GLU A 91 -14.09 -1.16 -3.59
N ARG A 92 -14.28 -1.46 -4.88
CA ARG A 92 -15.26 -2.47 -5.31
C ARG A 92 -14.70 -3.89 -5.33
N GLY A 93 -13.39 -4.03 -5.20
CA GLY A 93 -12.62 -5.25 -5.43
C GLY A 93 -12.95 -6.37 -4.45
N PHE A 94 -12.67 -7.61 -4.86
CA PHE A 94 -12.85 -8.77 -3.99
C PHE A 94 -11.77 -8.85 -2.92
N ALA A 95 -10.53 -8.56 -3.29
CA ALA A 95 -9.35 -8.49 -2.43
C ALA A 95 -8.26 -7.71 -3.17
N LEU A 96 -7.23 -7.29 -2.43
CA LEU A 96 -5.99 -6.75 -2.97
C LEU A 96 -4.85 -7.74 -2.73
N LEU A 97 -4.06 -8.04 -3.75
CA LEU A 97 -2.79 -8.77 -3.63
C LEU A 97 -1.63 -7.80 -3.82
N ALA A 98 -0.79 -7.65 -2.79
CA ALA A 98 0.34 -6.72 -2.79
C ALA A 98 1.69 -7.46 -2.77
N PRO A 99 2.38 -7.60 -3.91
CA PRO A 99 3.75 -8.08 -3.93
C PRO A 99 4.69 -7.05 -3.32
N LEU A 100 5.37 -7.46 -2.24
CA LEU A 100 6.38 -6.67 -1.56
C LEU A 100 7.68 -7.48 -1.54
N GLY A 101 8.74 -6.96 -2.15
CA GLY A 101 9.99 -7.70 -2.35
C GLY A 101 11.25 -6.98 -1.91
N ASP A 102 11.17 -5.73 -1.48
CA ASP A 102 12.33 -4.89 -1.17
C ASP A 102 12.29 -4.41 0.29
N LEU A 103 13.45 -4.00 0.83
CA LEU A 103 13.54 -3.42 2.18
C LEU A 103 12.73 -2.13 2.30
N GLN A 104 12.57 -1.42 1.18
CA GLN A 104 11.64 -0.32 1.03
C GLN A 104 10.49 -0.79 0.13
N ALA A 105 9.28 -0.87 0.69
CA ALA A 105 8.09 -1.14 -0.10
C ALA A 105 7.88 -0.03 -1.15
N ASP A 106 7.42 -0.42 -2.35
CA ASP A 106 6.98 0.54 -3.37
C ASP A 106 5.87 1.43 -2.78
N SER A 107 6.03 2.75 -2.85
CA SER A 107 5.11 3.68 -2.22
C SER A 107 3.70 3.64 -2.81
N GLY A 108 3.55 3.28 -4.09
CA GLY A 108 2.25 3.08 -4.74
C GLY A 108 1.56 1.85 -4.17
N VAL A 109 2.24 0.70 -4.20
CA VAL A 109 1.70 -0.56 -3.65
C VAL A 109 1.38 -0.43 -2.16
N ALA A 110 2.25 0.23 -1.39
CA ALA A 110 2.03 0.44 0.03
C ALA A 110 0.83 1.35 0.30
N PHE A 111 0.66 2.42 -0.49
CA PHE A 111 -0.56 3.25 -0.45
C PHE A 111 -1.81 2.42 -0.71
N GLU A 112 -1.81 1.57 -1.76
CA GLU A 112 -2.97 0.75 -2.11
C GLU A 112 -3.35 -0.24 -1.00
N VAL A 113 -2.36 -0.84 -0.32
CA VAL A 113 -2.58 -1.67 0.89
C VAL A 113 -3.29 -0.88 1.98
N GLY A 114 -2.80 0.32 2.26
CA GLY A 114 -3.42 1.22 3.23
C GLY A 114 -4.84 1.58 2.84
N TYR A 115 -5.04 2.00 1.59
CA TYR A 115 -6.33 2.40 1.07
C TYR A 115 -7.35 1.27 1.15
N ALA A 116 -6.96 0.06 0.73
CA ALA A 116 -7.77 -1.15 0.85
C ALA A 116 -8.21 -1.38 2.30
N ALA A 117 -7.30 -1.30 3.27
CA ALA A 117 -7.64 -1.43 4.68
C ALA A 117 -8.61 -0.34 5.16
N GLY A 118 -8.46 0.90 4.70
CA GLY A 118 -9.33 2.03 5.05
C GLY A 118 -10.76 1.87 4.54
N VAL A 119 -10.94 1.35 3.31
CA VAL A 119 -12.26 1.14 2.69
C VAL A 119 -12.86 -0.24 2.97
N GLY A 120 -12.13 -1.11 3.68
CA GLY A 120 -12.60 -2.45 4.03
C GLY A 120 -12.43 -3.50 2.91
N THR A 121 -11.48 -3.32 2.01
CA THR A 121 -11.04 -4.36 1.07
C THR A 121 -9.88 -5.15 1.70
N PRO A 122 -9.97 -6.48 1.84
CA PRO A 122 -8.89 -7.24 2.47
C PRO A 122 -7.65 -7.25 1.57
N ALA A 123 -6.52 -6.83 2.15
CA ALA A 123 -5.21 -6.87 1.52
C ALA A 123 -4.44 -8.13 1.95
N VAL A 124 -3.89 -8.86 0.98
CA VAL A 124 -2.94 -9.95 1.21
C VAL A 124 -1.56 -9.50 0.75
N LEU A 125 -0.62 -9.43 1.69
CA LEU A 125 0.77 -9.12 1.38
C LEU A 125 1.46 -10.39 0.91
N LEU A 126 2.03 -10.34 -0.30
CA LEU A 126 2.88 -11.38 -0.84
C LEU A 126 4.33 -10.95 -0.61
N TRP A 127 4.92 -11.42 0.48
CA TRP A 127 6.30 -11.14 0.81
C TRP A 127 7.22 -12.01 -0.05
N LEU A 128 7.91 -11.38 -1.00
CA LEU A 128 8.72 -12.03 -2.02
C LEU A 128 10.22 -12.03 -1.68
N ASN A 129 10.58 -11.66 -0.45
CA ASN A 129 11.95 -11.70 0.02
C ASN A 129 12.22 -12.81 1.04
N PHE A 130 13.47 -13.25 1.14
CA PHE A 130 13.95 -14.25 2.09
C PHE A 130 14.36 -13.66 3.43
N PHE A 131 14.65 -12.35 3.52
CA PHE A 131 14.98 -11.73 4.80
C PHE A 131 13.73 -11.49 5.65
N VAL A 132 13.98 -11.45 6.96
CA VAL A 132 13.04 -11.00 7.99
C VAL A 132 13.64 -9.76 8.67
N LEU A 133 12.77 -8.92 9.22
CA LEU A 133 13.14 -7.66 9.85
C LEU A 133 13.30 -7.85 11.35
N ARG A 134 14.41 -7.35 11.89
CA ARG A 134 14.65 -7.20 13.32
C ARG A 134 15.07 -5.76 13.57
N TYR A 135 14.58 -5.18 14.64
CA TYR A 135 14.88 -3.80 15.02
C TYR A 135 15.52 -3.78 16.39
N ASP A 136 16.40 -2.81 16.61
CA ASP A 136 17.03 -2.61 17.91
C ASP A 136 15.96 -2.26 18.97
N GLY A 137 16.18 -2.74 20.19
CA GLY A 137 15.26 -2.50 21.32
C GLY A 137 14.03 -3.40 21.35
N THR A 138 13.91 -4.39 20.45
CA THR A 138 12.87 -5.44 20.49
C THR A 138 13.44 -6.81 20.11
N GLU A 139 12.83 -7.86 20.64
CA GLU A 139 13.10 -9.26 20.24
C GLU A 139 12.18 -9.74 19.11
N GLU A 140 11.25 -8.91 18.66
CA GLU A 140 10.33 -9.29 17.57
C GLU A 140 11.08 -9.46 16.24
N VAL A 141 10.75 -10.56 15.56
CA VAL A 141 11.13 -10.81 14.18
C VAL A 141 9.89 -10.69 13.30
N LEU A 142 9.93 -9.78 12.34
CA LEU A 142 8.78 -9.43 11.51
C LEU A 142 9.01 -9.85 10.06
N THR A 143 7.99 -10.41 9.42
CA THR A 143 8.03 -10.70 7.98
C THR A 143 7.88 -9.43 7.14
N ALA A 144 7.05 -8.49 7.60
CA ALA A 144 6.82 -7.22 6.93
C ALA A 144 6.95 -6.06 7.94
N PRO A 145 7.15 -4.81 7.48
CA PRO A 145 7.11 -3.64 8.36
C PRO A 145 5.82 -3.63 9.22
N PRO A 146 5.91 -3.27 10.52
CA PRO A 146 4.85 -3.48 11.49
C PRO A 146 3.50 -2.83 11.12
N LEU A 147 3.50 -1.66 10.50
CA LEU A 147 2.29 -0.97 10.05
C LEU A 147 1.67 -1.64 8.82
N LEU A 148 2.50 -2.02 7.83
CA LEU A 148 2.02 -2.81 6.69
C LEU A 148 1.44 -4.16 7.16
N GLY A 149 2.13 -4.84 8.07
CA GLY A 149 1.65 -6.07 8.66
C GLY A 149 0.36 -5.91 9.46
N ARG A 150 0.14 -4.75 10.08
CA ARG A 150 -1.10 -4.41 10.79
C ARG A 150 -2.29 -4.18 9.87
N LEU A 151 -2.05 -3.58 8.69
CA LEU A 151 -3.06 -3.28 7.68
C LEU A 151 -3.46 -4.51 6.84
N ALA A 152 -2.57 -5.50 6.78
CA ALA A 152 -2.81 -6.74 6.04
C ALA A 152 -3.87 -7.61 6.72
N ALA A 153 -4.81 -8.14 5.91
CA ALA A 153 -5.67 -9.23 6.35
C ALA A 153 -4.89 -10.56 6.45
N ARG A 154 -3.83 -10.71 5.64
CA ARG A 154 -2.96 -11.88 5.60
C ARG A 154 -1.60 -11.54 5.02
N ILE A 155 -0.56 -12.24 5.46
CA ILE A 155 0.81 -12.14 4.93
C ILE A 155 1.25 -13.54 4.51
N GLU A 156 1.65 -13.68 3.26
CA GLU A 156 2.23 -14.91 2.71
C GLU A 156 3.69 -14.69 2.36
N ASN A 157 4.58 -15.51 2.92
CA ASN A 157 5.99 -15.47 2.57
C ASN A 157 6.27 -16.41 1.40
N LEU A 158 6.33 -15.83 0.21
CA LEU A 158 6.64 -16.49 -1.05
C LEU A 158 8.11 -16.34 -1.46
N GLY A 159 8.87 -15.52 -0.72
CA GLY A 159 10.27 -15.22 -0.97
C GLY A 159 11.27 -16.16 -0.30
N ARG A 160 10.80 -17.23 0.35
CA ARG A 160 11.68 -18.19 1.02
C ARG A 160 12.70 -18.75 0.03
N PHE A 161 13.95 -18.39 0.26
CA PHE A 161 15.07 -18.83 -0.55
C PHE A 161 16.14 -19.39 0.38
N ASP A 162 16.53 -20.64 0.17
CA ASP A 162 17.54 -21.29 1.01
C ASP A 162 18.93 -20.76 0.64
N LEU A 163 19.47 -19.89 1.51
CA LEU A 163 20.79 -19.28 1.35
C LEU A 163 21.94 -20.28 1.52
N SER A 164 21.68 -21.49 2.05
CA SER A 164 22.69 -22.55 2.14
C SER A 164 22.92 -23.26 0.81
N LEU A 165 22.04 -23.02 -0.19
CA LEU A 165 22.18 -23.60 -1.52
C LEU A 165 23.46 -23.14 -2.19
N ARG A 166 24.30 -24.11 -2.57
CA ARG A 166 25.41 -23.88 -3.49
C ARG A 166 24.88 -24.03 -4.91
N PHE A 167 25.18 -23.06 -5.76
CA PHE A 167 24.84 -23.11 -7.18
C PHE A 167 25.95 -23.78 -7.98
N ASP A 168 25.57 -24.71 -8.86
CA ASP A 168 26.49 -25.32 -9.81
C ASP A 168 26.58 -24.47 -11.10
N GLY A 169 27.12 -23.26 -10.96
CA GLY A 169 27.26 -22.31 -12.06
C GLY A 169 25.99 -21.54 -12.44
N ARG A 170 26.07 -20.81 -13.56
CA ARG A 170 25.05 -19.83 -14.00
C ARG A 170 23.71 -20.48 -14.36
N GLU A 171 23.72 -21.62 -15.04
CA GLU A 171 22.50 -22.28 -15.51
C GLU A 171 21.68 -22.83 -14.33
N ASP A 172 22.34 -23.42 -13.33
CA ASP A 172 21.69 -23.88 -12.12
C ASP A 172 21.05 -22.71 -11.35
N TYR A 173 21.75 -21.58 -11.22
CA TYR A 173 21.20 -20.36 -10.62
C TYR A 173 19.93 -19.90 -11.33
N LEU A 174 19.98 -19.72 -12.65
CA LEU A 174 18.83 -19.26 -13.44
C LEU A 174 17.63 -20.23 -13.34
N ARG A 175 17.90 -21.54 -13.41
CA ARG A 175 16.86 -22.56 -13.29
C ARG A 175 16.18 -22.51 -11.92
N ARG A 176 16.94 -22.37 -10.83
CA ARG A 176 16.40 -22.30 -9.46
C ARG A 176 15.63 -21.00 -9.21
N THR A 177 16.11 -19.88 -9.73
CA THR A 177 15.37 -18.60 -9.67
C THR A 177 14.05 -18.70 -10.44
N ALA A 178 14.05 -19.33 -11.62
CA ALA A 178 12.82 -19.56 -12.38
C ALA A 178 11.84 -20.48 -11.63
N ALA A 179 12.35 -21.57 -11.03
CA ALA A 179 11.55 -22.49 -10.23
C ALA A 179 10.91 -21.79 -9.01
N ALA A 180 11.65 -20.93 -8.31
CA ALA A 180 11.10 -20.14 -7.20
C ALA A 180 9.93 -19.24 -7.64
N LEU A 181 10.01 -18.68 -8.86
CA LEU A 181 8.91 -17.90 -9.43
C LEU A 181 7.71 -18.77 -9.83
N ASP A 182 7.95 -19.98 -10.35
CA ASP A 182 6.89 -20.96 -10.63
C ASP A 182 6.18 -21.41 -9.34
N GLU A 183 6.95 -21.63 -8.27
CA GLU A 183 6.43 -21.94 -6.93
C GLU A 183 5.60 -20.79 -6.36
N ALA A 184 6.08 -19.55 -6.45
CA ALA A 184 5.33 -18.37 -6.01
C ALA A 184 4.00 -18.22 -6.78
N GLU A 185 4.01 -18.44 -8.10
CA GLU A 185 2.79 -18.43 -8.91
C GLU A 185 1.82 -19.55 -8.51
N ALA A 186 2.31 -20.76 -8.24
CA ALA A 186 1.51 -21.88 -7.77
C ALA A 186 0.89 -21.58 -6.39
N ALA A 187 1.68 -20.99 -5.49
CA ALA A 187 1.23 -20.57 -4.16
C ALA A 187 0.14 -19.50 -4.24
N VAL A 188 0.28 -18.50 -5.12
CA VAL A 188 -0.78 -17.49 -5.37
C VAL A 188 -2.05 -18.14 -5.89
N ALA A 189 -1.97 -19.16 -6.75
CA ALA A 189 -3.15 -19.88 -7.19
C ALA A 189 -3.84 -20.62 -6.04
N GLY A 190 -3.07 -21.26 -5.15
CA GLY A 190 -3.59 -21.89 -3.93
C GLY A 190 -4.28 -20.88 -3.01
N LEU A 191 -3.62 -19.76 -2.74
CA LEU A 191 -4.14 -18.65 -1.95
C LEU A 191 -5.44 -18.09 -2.54
N CYS A 192 -5.48 -17.79 -3.83
CA CYS A 192 -6.66 -17.18 -4.46
C CYS A 192 -7.85 -18.15 -4.51
N ARG A 193 -7.60 -19.44 -4.68
CA ARG A 193 -8.63 -20.47 -4.51
C ARG A 193 -9.17 -20.46 -3.08
N GLU A 194 -8.29 -20.41 -2.09
CA GLU A 194 -8.68 -20.34 -0.68
C GLU A 194 -9.50 -19.08 -0.39
N LEU A 195 -9.09 -17.91 -0.89
CA LEU A 195 -9.81 -16.65 -0.71
C LEU A 195 -11.25 -16.71 -1.23
N VAL A 196 -11.50 -17.41 -2.34
CA VAL A 196 -12.87 -17.59 -2.86
C VAL A 196 -13.69 -18.52 -1.96
N LEU A 197 -13.09 -19.63 -1.51
CA LEU A 197 -13.77 -20.62 -0.69
C LEU A 197 -14.00 -20.16 0.76
N ARG A 198 -13.07 -19.34 1.27
CA ARG A 198 -13.03 -18.82 2.63
C ARG A 198 -12.57 -17.36 2.59
N PRO A 199 -13.46 -16.44 2.19
CA PRO A 199 -13.12 -15.02 2.13
C PRO A 199 -12.63 -14.53 3.48
N HIS A 200 -11.49 -13.84 3.48
CA HIS A 200 -11.05 -13.12 4.66
C HIS A 200 -11.93 -11.89 4.84
N ASP A 201 -12.39 -11.71 6.07
CA ASP A 201 -12.96 -10.44 6.48
C ASP A 201 -11.81 -9.48 6.80
N PRO A 202 -11.84 -8.24 6.26
CA PRO A 202 -10.88 -7.23 6.69
C PRO A 202 -11.06 -6.96 8.19
N PRO A 203 -10.01 -6.53 8.91
CA PRO A 203 -10.24 -5.87 10.18
C PRO A 203 -11.19 -4.68 9.94
N PRO A 204 -12.18 -4.44 10.82
CA PRO A 204 -13.09 -3.33 10.63
C PRO A 204 -12.30 -2.02 10.62
N PRO A 205 -12.61 -1.07 9.70
CA PRO A 205 -11.99 0.24 9.73
C PRO A 205 -12.30 0.93 11.07
N SER A 206 -11.42 1.84 11.49
CA SER A 206 -11.64 2.60 12.73
C SER A 206 -12.97 3.36 12.65
N ALA A 207 -13.84 3.12 13.64
CA ALA A 207 -15.09 3.85 13.80
C ALA A 207 -14.92 5.18 14.55
N ALA A 208 -13.68 5.53 14.93
CA ALA A 208 -13.42 6.75 15.68
C ALA A 208 -13.78 7.98 14.84
N ALA A 209 -14.65 8.83 15.39
CA ALA A 209 -14.89 10.16 14.83
C ALA A 209 -13.60 10.98 14.92
N PRO A 210 -13.25 11.76 13.88
CA PRO A 210 -12.07 12.62 13.95
C PRO A 210 -12.27 13.70 15.02
N GLU A 211 -11.23 13.94 15.81
CA GLU A 211 -11.20 15.02 16.79
C GLU A 211 -10.90 16.35 16.10
N ALA A 212 -11.79 17.33 16.25
CA ALA A 212 -11.66 18.63 15.60
C ALA A 212 -10.34 19.32 15.95
N GLY A 213 -9.64 19.83 14.94
CA GLY A 213 -8.38 20.56 15.12
C GLY A 213 -7.15 19.68 15.44
N ARG A 214 -7.31 18.35 15.53
CA ARG A 214 -6.21 17.42 15.77
C ARG A 214 -5.46 17.10 14.49
N VAL A 215 -4.14 17.27 14.55
CA VAL A 215 -3.20 16.98 13.47
C VAL A 215 -2.31 15.81 13.86
N HIS A 216 -2.08 14.88 12.94
CA HIS A 216 -1.13 13.80 13.12
C HIS A 216 0.01 13.87 12.10
N LEU A 217 1.24 13.67 12.55
CA LEU A 217 2.43 13.65 11.69
C LEU A 217 2.90 12.21 11.47
N GLU A 218 2.83 11.73 10.23
CA GLU A 218 3.39 10.43 9.82
C GLU A 218 4.65 10.62 8.96
N PHE A 219 5.79 10.35 9.58
CA PHE A 219 7.13 10.62 9.05
C PHE A 219 7.96 9.32 9.12
N GLY A 220 7.44 8.20 8.60
CA GLY A 220 8.08 6.88 8.65
C GLY A 220 8.22 6.30 10.05
N GLY A 221 7.34 6.71 10.97
CA GLY A 221 7.33 6.18 12.35
C GLY A 221 8.55 6.51 13.20
N GLY A 222 9.40 7.44 12.75
CA GLY A 222 10.63 7.82 13.43
C GLY A 222 11.78 6.83 13.28
N GLN A 223 11.78 5.97 12.26
CA GLN A 223 12.84 4.97 12.03
C GLN A 223 14.22 5.63 11.91
N PHE A 224 14.32 6.67 11.09
CA PHE A 224 15.57 7.39 10.83
C PHE A 224 15.64 8.71 11.59
N GLU A 225 16.85 9.14 11.95
CA GLU A 225 17.04 10.41 12.68
C GLU A 225 16.50 11.62 11.92
N VAL A 226 16.68 11.65 10.60
CA VAL A 226 16.15 12.74 9.75
C VAL A 226 14.63 12.86 9.85
N GLN A 227 13.92 11.73 9.94
CA GLN A 227 12.47 11.70 10.11
C GLN A 227 12.07 12.29 11.46
N ARG A 228 12.74 11.86 12.55
CA ARG A 228 12.50 12.37 13.91
C ARG A 228 12.75 13.87 14.01
N CYS A 229 13.86 14.35 13.44
CA CYS A 229 14.21 15.77 13.40
C CYS A 229 13.16 16.61 12.65
N TRP A 230 12.69 16.14 11.50
CA TRP A 230 11.65 16.83 10.73
C TRP A 230 10.30 16.83 11.43
N ALA A 231 9.88 15.69 11.99
CA ALA A 231 8.64 15.59 12.75
C ALA A 231 8.66 16.52 13.98
N ALA A 232 9.79 16.59 14.69
CA ALA A 232 9.96 17.49 15.83
C ALA A 232 9.84 18.96 15.41
N ARG A 233 10.51 19.38 14.33
CA ARG A 233 10.42 20.75 13.79
C ARG A 233 9.00 21.10 13.38
N MET A 234 8.35 20.23 12.61
CA MET A 234 6.99 20.47 12.12
C MET A 234 5.96 20.50 13.25
N ARG A 235 6.11 19.62 14.25
CA ARG A 235 5.30 19.66 15.47
C ARG A 235 5.42 21.02 16.16
N THR A 236 6.65 21.52 16.38
CA THR A 236 6.86 22.82 17.00
C THR A 236 6.18 23.96 16.23
N GLU A 237 6.26 23.97 14.91
CA GLU A 237 5.60 25.01 14.09
C GLU A 237 4.07 24.94 14.17
N LEU A 238 3.49 23.74 14.16
CA LEU A 238 2.04 23.54 14.26
C LEU A 238 1.51 23.83 15.67
N GLU A 239 2.21 23.42 16.73
CA GLU A 239 1.85 23.73 18.12
C GLU A 239 1.91 25.25 18.37
N ARG A 240 2.93 25.95 17.85
CA ARG A 240 3.00 27.42 17.88
C ARG A 240 1.83 28.08 17.15
N ALA A 241 1.30 27.44 16.11
CA ALA A 241 0.13 27.91 15.38
C ALA A 241 -1.22 27.55 16.05
N GLY A 242 -1.18 26.86 17.21
CA GLY A 242 -2.36 26.54 18.03
C GLY A 242 -2.98 25.17 17.77
N PHE A 243 -2.34 24.29 17.00
CA PHE A 243 -2.87 22.96 16.70
C PHE A 243 -2.49 21.93 17.77
N ALA A 244 -3.39 20.97 18.03
CA ALA A 244 -3.06 19.78 18.82
C ALA A 244 -2.37 18.75 17.92
N VAL A 245 -1.11 18.43 18.21
CA VAL A 245 -0.27 17.61 17.32
C VAL A 245 0.11 16.29 17.96
N SER A 246 -0.15 15.19 17.26
CA SER A 246 0.41 13.87 17.55
C SER A 246 1.42 13.46 16.47
N VAL A 247 2.33 12.55 16.79
CA VAL A 247 3.43 12.14 15.90
C VAL A 247 3.58 10.63 15.97
N SER A 248 3.70 9.96 14.83
CA SER A 248 4.04 8.55 14.77
C SER A 248 5.42 8.26 15.35
N ARG A 249 5.50 7.26 16.23
CA ARG A 249 6.73 6.91 16.96
C ARG A 249 6.92 5.41 17.10
N ARG A 250 6.34 4.60 16.22
CA ARG A 250 6.44 3.13 16.29
C ARG A 250 7.86 2.57 16.37
N TYR A 251 8.87 3.27 15.86
CA TYR A 251 10.28 2.84 15.98
C TYR A 251 11.03 3.46 17.16
N GLU A 252 10.37 4.29 17.97
CA GLU A 252 10.94 4.90 19.16
C GLU A 252 10.48 4.15 20.42
N GLY A 253 11.41 3.89 21.34
CA GLY A 253 11.12 3.32 22.65
C GLY A 253 11.09 1.79 22.73
N ALA A 254 10.72 1.28 23.91
CA ALA A 254 10.68 -0.13 24.25
C ALA A 254 9.28 -0.74 24.05
N GLY A 255 9.20 -2.07 23.93
CA GLY A 255 7.95 -2.84 23.79
C GLY A 255 7.71 -3.39 22.38
N PRO A 256 6.52 -3.97 22.11
CA PRO A 256 6.21 -4.55 20.81
C PRO A 256 5.97 -3.50 19.72
N LEU A 257 6.67 -3.63 18.58
CA LEU A 257 6.50 -2.80 17.39
C LEU A 257 5.08 -2.84 16.85
N ARG A 258 4.43 -4.01 16.88
CA ARG A 258 3.07 -4.18 16.38
C ARG A 258 2.04 -3.36 17.16
N GLU A 259 2.21 -3.29 18.48
CA GLU A 259 1.33 -2.50 19.36
C GLU A 259 1.55 -1.01 19.14
N ARG A 260 2.82 -0.58 19.00
CA ARG A 260 3.10 0.83 18.69
C ARG A 260 2.62 1.24 17.30
N ALA A 261 2.74 0.36 16.30
CA ALA A 261 2.17 0.61 14.98
C ALA A 261 0.64 0.68 15.00
N ALA A 262 -0.02 -0.12 15.85
CA ALA A 262 -1.46 0.01 16.07
C ALA A 262 -1.83 1.35 16.71
N ALA A 263 -1.05 1.82 17.70
CA ALA A 263 -1.27 3.12 18.33
C ALA A 263 -1.07 4.29 17.35
N ASP A 264 -0.04 4.25 16.50
CA ASP A 264 0.17 5.24 15.43
C ASP A 264 -1.05 5.26 14.48
N LEU A 265 -1.55 4.08 14.08
CA LEU A 265 -2.71 3.95 13.18
C LEU A 265 -4.00 4.50 13.80
N GLU A 266 -4.24 4.23 15.09
CA GLU A 266 -5.39 4.75 15.84
C GLU A 266 -5.31 6.27 15.98
N ALA A 267 -4.14 6.81 16.32
CA ALA A 267 -3.92 8.25 16.41
C ALA A 267 -4.17 8.96 15.05
N ALA A 268 -3.70 8.38 13.95
CA ALA A 268 -3.95 8.89 12.62
C ALA A 268 -5.44 8.85 12.25
N ALA A 269 -6.14 7.75 12.55
CA ALA A 269 -7.57 7.60 12.27
C ALA A 269 -8.46 8.59 13.04
N ALA A 270 -8.07 8.89 14.28
CA ALA A 270 -8.75 9.83 15.17
C ALA A 270 -8.41 11.31 14.88
N SER A 271 -7.48 11.58 13.97
CA SER A 271 -7.09 12.95 13.61
C SER A 271 -7.98 13.49 12.49
N GLU A 272 -8.23 14.80 12.51
CA GLU A 272 -8.98 15.46 11.43
C GLU A 272 -8.11 15.59 10.17
N LEU A 273 -6.82 15.85 10.35
CA LEU A 273 -5.83 15.99 9.29
C LEU A 273 -4.56 15.22 9.60
N VAL A 274 -4.01 14.56 8.58
CA VAL A 274 -2.70 13.92 8.64
C VAL A 274 -1.73 14.67 7.75
N VAL A 275 -0.54 14.97 8.27
CA VAL A 275 0.58 15.49 7.48
C VAL A 275 1.57 14.36 7.23
N THR A 276 1.89 14.10 5.97
CA THR A 276 2.85 13.07 5.57
C THR A 276 4.11 13.66 4.95
N LEU A 277 5.25 13.02 5.20
CA LEU A 277 6.54 13.41 4.64
C LEU A 277 6.85 12.62 3.36
N ALA A 278 6.99 13.31 2.23
CA ALA A 278 7.34 12.72 0.94
C ALA A 278 8.82 12.91 0.54
N ASP A 279 9.66 13.42 1.44
CA ASP A 279 11.08 13.60 1.14
C ASP A 279 11.85 12.27 1.20
N GLY A 280 12.55 11.97 0.11
CA GLY A 280 13.32 10.74 -0.06
C GLY A 280 13.53 10.39 -1.53
N PRO A 281 14.27 9.31 -1.82
CA PRO A 281 14.35 8.74 -3.16
C PRO A 281 13.00 8.16 -3.62
N ASP A 282 12.15 7.77 -2.69
CA ASP A 282 10.72 7.57 -2.81
C ASP A 282 10.11 7.83 -1.41
N VAL A 283 8.79 7.93 -1.30
CA VAL A 283 8.12 8.05 -0.01
C VAL A 283 8.31 6.76 0.79
N ASP A 284 8.48 6.89 2.10
CA ASP A 284 8.54 5.74 3.01
C ASP A 284 7.27 4.87 2.86
N GLY A 285 7.46 3.55 2.77
CA GLY A 285 6.35 2.63 2.48
C GLY A 285 5.27 2.65 3.56
N GLU A 286 5.63 2.76 4.84
CA GLU A 286 4.64 2.82 5.91
C GLU A 286 3.97 4.20 6.00
N THR A 287 4.68 5.28 5.63
CA THR A 287 4.07 6.60 5.43
C THR A 287 3.02 6.57 4.33
N ALA A 288 3.36 5.97 3.19
CA ALA A 288 2.45 5.82 2.06
C ALA A 288 1.22 4.97 2.43
N ALA A 289 1.43 3.87 3.16
CA ALA A 289 0.34 3.02 3.64
C ALA A 289 -0.58 3.74 4.63
N LEU A 290 -0.04 4.50 5.58
CA LEU A 290 -0.88 5.27 6.50
C LEU A 290 -1.64 6.37 5.75
N GLN A 291 -1.03 7.04 4.77
CA GLN A 291 -1.73 7.99 3.90
C GLN A 291 -2.89 7.34 3.15
N GLY A 292 -2.68 6.16 2.57
CA GLY A 292 -3.74 5.38 1.93
C GLY A 292 -4.86 5.05 2.90
N TYR A 293 -4.52 4.56 4.08
CA TYR A 293 -5.49 4.20 5.11
C TYR A 293 -6.38 5.37 5.51
N VAL A 294 -5.79 6.51 5.87
CA VAL A 294 -6.58 7.67 6.29
C VAL A 294 -7.36 8.29 5.14
N ARG A 295 -6.87 8.19 3.89
CA ARG A 295 -7.65 8.57 2.70
C ARG A 295 -8.87 7.67 2.53
N GLY A 296 -8.73 6.36 2.73
CA GLY A 296 -9.85 5.41 2.69
C GLY A 296 -10.90 5.69 3.78
N LEU A 297 -10.48 6.23 4.93
CA LEU A 297 -11.38 6.73 5.98
C LEU A 297 -11.98 8.12 5.69
N GLY A 298 -11.65 8.73 4.54
CA GLY A 298 -12.10 10.08 4.19
C GLY A 298 -11.48 11.20 5.02
N ARG A 299 -10.26 11.01 5.56
CA ARG A 299 -9.53 12.04 6.30
C ARG A 299 -8.78 12.98 5.36
N LYS A 300 -8.55 14.21 5.85
CA LYS A 300 -7.76 15.21 5.13
C LYS A 300 -6.28 14.87 5.20
N VAL A 301 -5.57 15.04 4.09
CA VAL A 301 -4.14 14.77 3.97
C VAL A 301 -3.43 16.00 3.44
N LEU A 302 -2.39 16.43 4.16
CA LEU A 302 -1.40 17.40 3.69
C LEU A 302 -0.09 16.68 3.38
N LEU A 303 0.35 16.72 2.13
CA LEU A 303 1.64 16.15 1.73
C LEU A 303 2.73 17.22 1.81
N TYR A 304 3.74 17.02 2.64
CA TYR A 304 4.92 17.87 2.65
C TYR A 304 6.05 17.24 1.83
N SER A 305 6.62 18.02 0.90
CA SER A 305 7.86 17.62 0.23
C SER A 305 8.70 18.81 -0.23
N SER A 306 9.92 18.90 0.29
CA SER A 306 10.94 19.86 -0.14
C SER A 306 11.74 19.41 -1.37
N GLY A 307 11.53 18.17 -1.83
CA GLY A 307 12.21 17.59 -2.99
C GLY A 307 12.09 18.41 -4.27
N ARG A 308 13.19 18.53 -5.01
CA ARG A 308 13.27 19.27 -6.30
C ARG A 308 13.23 18.39 -7.54
N ARG A 309 13.16 17.06 -7.35
CA ARG A 309 13.12 16.08 -8.44
C ARG A 309 11.71 15.95 -9.02
N ARG A 310 11.62 15.58 -10.30
CA ARG A 310 10.40 15.14 -10.98
C ARG A 310 10.62 13.72 -11.55
N ILE A 311 9.57 12.91 -11.52
CA ILE A 311 9.45 11.62 -12.20
C ILE A 311 8.82 11.92 -13.55
N TYR A 312 9.60 11.77 -14.62
CA TYR A 312 9.22 12.15 -15.97
C TYR A 312 9.31 10.95 -16.91
N THR A 313 8.20 10.57 -17.55
CA THR A 313 8.19 9.60 -18.66
C THR A 313 7.54 10.14 -19.92
N GLY A 314 7.02 11.37 -19.88
CA GLY A 314 6.35 12.06 -20.99
C GLY A 314 5.43 13.18 -20.47
N PRO A 315 4.76 13.94 -21.35
CA PRO A 315 3.80 14.97 -20.95
C PRO A 315 2.64 14.44 -20.10
N GLU A 316 2.26 13.17 -20.27
CA GLU A 316 1.18 12.51 -19.52
C GLU A 316 1.60 12.12 -18.09
N TYR A 317 2.91 12.09 -17.83
CA TYR A 317 3.49 11.67 -16.57
C TYR A 317 4.71 12.52 -16.21
N ASP A 318 4.42 13.65 -15.57
CA ASP A 318 5.42 14.61 -15.07
C ASP A 318 5.10 15.03 -13.63
N ASN A 319 5.37 14.12 -12.70
CA ASN A 319 4.94 14.20 -11.30
C ASN A 319 6.13 14.38 -10.35
N ARG A 320 5.95 15.06 -9.22
CA ARG A 320 7.02 15.14 -8.19
C ARG A 320 7.21 13.83 -7.41
N HIS A 321 6.11 13.10 -7.26
CA HIS A 321 6.00 11.88 -6.45
C HIS A 321 5.12 10.87 -7.17
N ASN A 322 5.00 9.67 -6.59
CA ASN A 322 4.03 8.69 -7.02
C ASN A 322 2.62 9.32 -7.10
N LEU A 323 1.91 9.08 -8.21
CA LEU A 323 0.58 9.64 -8.48
C LEU A 323 -0.43 9.32 -7.36
N MET A 324 -0.32 8.14 -6.74
CA MET A 324 -1.23 7.70 -5.68
C MET A 324 -1.15 8.60 -4.46
N LEU A 325 0.06 9.06 -4.11
CA LEU A 325 0.28 9.97 -2.99
C LEU A 325 -0.04 11.42 -3.34
N LEU A 326 0.26 11.83 -4.58
CA LEU A 326 -0.02 13.19 -5.02
C LEU A 326 -1.52 13.49 -5.06
N TYR A 327 -2.32 12.58 -5.61
CA TYR A 327 -3.75 12.81 -5.82
C TYR A 327 -4.63 12.40 -4.64
N SER A 328 -4.09 11.64 -3.68
CA SER A 328 -4.76 11.40 -2.40
C SER A 328 -4.57 12.52 -1.39
N ALA A 329 -3.59 13.40 -1.59
CA ALA A 329 -3.42 14.59 -0.77
C ALA A 329 -4.41 15.69 -1.17
N ASP A 330 -5.06 16.31 -0.18
CA ASP A 330 -5.92 17.47 -0.42
C ASP A 330 -5.10 18.73 -0.72
N ARG A 331 -3.85 18.76 -0.23
CA ARG A 331 -2.88 19.79 -0.59
C ARG A 331 -1.45 19.24 -0.51
N THR A 332 -0.58 19.76 -1.37
CA THR A 332 0.87 19.57 -1.28
C THR A 332 1.55 20.89 -0.96
N VAL A 333 2.51 20.88 -0.05
CA VAL A 333 3.36 22.02 0.30
C VAL A 333 4.83 21.68 0.15
N HIS A 334 5.66 22.69 -0.14
CA HIS A 334 7.07 22.50 -0.49
C HIS A 334 8.05 23.17 0.46
N ARG A 335 7.54 23.98 1.39
CA ARG A 335 8.34 24.69 2.39
C ARG A 335 7.69 24.59 3.75
N LEU A 336 8.51 24.57 4.80
CA LEU A 336 8.02 24.38 6.18
C LEU A 336 7.09 25.51 6.62
N ASP A 337 7.36 26.74 6.19
CA ASP A 337 6.54 27.93 6.47
C ASP A 337 5.14 27.87 5.84
N GLU A 338 4.91 26.99 4.86
CA GLU A 338 3.62 26.79 4.21
C GLU A 338 2.71 25.81 4.98
N VAL A 339 3.27 25.01 5.90
CA VAL A 339 2.55 23.92 6.56
C VAL A 339 1.42 24.43 7.44
N ALA A 340 1.70 25.32 8.40
CA ALA A 340 0.67 25.83 9.30
C ALA A 340 -0.45 26.63 8.57
N PRO A 341 -0.15 27.52 7.60
CA PRO A 341 -1.18 28.13 6.75
C PRO A 341 -2.02 27.11 5.98
N ALA A 342 -1.40 26.05 5.45
CA ALA A 342 -2.10 25.00 4.71
C ALA A 342 -3.02 24.17 5.62
N VAL A 343 -2.55 23.80 6.82
CA VAL A 343 -3.37 23.09 7.82
C VAL A 343 -4.58 23.94 8.20
N ARG A 344 -4.39 25.24 8.49
CA ARG A 344 -5.51 26.14 8.80
C ARG A 344 -6.54 26.19 7.68
N ALA A 345 -6.08 26.36 6.43
CA ALA A 345 -6.98 26.42 5.27
C ALA A 345 -7.78 25.12 5.06
N LEU A 346 -7.21 23.96 5.42
CA LEU A 346 -7.88 22.67 5.29
C LEU A 346 -8.86 22.39 6.44
N LEU A 347 -8.61 22.91 7.64
CA LEU A 347 -9.46 22.68 8.82
C LEU A 347 -10.62 23.69 8.94
N GLY A 348 -10.51 24.87 8.32
CA GLY A 348 -11.53 25.93 8.36
C GLY A 348 -11.29 26.93 9.49
#